data_AF-A0A0G0IMZ8-F1
#
_entry.id   AF-A0A0G0IMZ8-F1
#
_cell.length_a   1.000
_cell.length_b   1.000
_cell.length_c   1.000
_cell.angle_alpha   90.00
_cell.angle_beta   90.00
_cell.angle_gamma   90.00
#
_symmetry.space_group_name_H-M   'P 1'
#
loop_
_entity.id
_entity.type
_entity.pdbx_description
1 polymer ?
#
loop_
_entity_poly.entity_id
_entity_poly.type
_entity_poly.pdbx_seq_one_letter_code
_entity_poly.pdbx_strand_id
1 'polypeptide(L)'
;MKGVTLLETMVVIAIISVLSVMGVNTINNFRKEASLDNAANEMVSMIRVARSKSMNGEVLIDLYGEPEKETVFSETGLPEYGIEIFLNGYKLIRRYIKADEEFYTKEDVPDGVFLNDDYIFVPEGYFYFARITGTSSSQTINIIEKGGSAGREITISEDFKIVIEKI
;
A
#
# COMPACT_ATOMS: atom_id res chain seq x y z
N MET A 1 -45.14 -41.10 -5.16
CA MET A 1 -44.08 -40.19 -4.65
C MET A 1 -43.85 -40.54 -3.19
N LYS A 2 -42.62 -40.87 -2.78
CA LYS A 2 -42.30 -41.06 -1.35
C LYS A 2 -42.26 -39.67 -0.72
N GLY A 3 -43.06 -39.43 0.32
CA GLY A 3 -43.10 -38.15 1.03
C GLY A 3 -41.90 -37.99 1.96
N VAL A 4 -41.45 -36.76 2.17
CA VAL A 4 -40.43 -36.42 3.16
C VAL A 4 -41.04 -36.55 4.54
N THR A 5 -40.40 -37.32 5.42
CA THR A 5 -40.85 -37.45 6.81
C THR A 5 -40.48 -36.20 7.62
N LEU A 6 -41.24 -35.94 8.68
CA LEU A 6 -40.95 -34.83 9.60
C LEU A 6 -39.53 -34.93 10.16
N LEU A 7 -39.09 -36.14 10.50
CA LEU A 7 -37.75 -36.40 11.01
C LEU A 7 -36.66 -36.08 9.98
N GLU A 8 -36.83 -36.50 8.72
CA GLU A 8 -35.88 -36.17 7.64
C GLU A 8 -35.75 -34.66 7.45
N THR A 9 -36.87 -33.93 7.53
CA THR A 9 -36.85 -32.46 7.41
C THR A 9 -36.10 -31.81 8.58
N MET A 10 -36.32 -32.29 9.81
CA MET A 10 -35.62 -31.78 11.00
C MET A 10 -34.10 -32.01 10.90
N VAL A 11 -33.67 -33.18 10.44
CA VAL A 11 -32.25 -33.51 10.26
C VAL A 11 -31.62 -32.62 9.19
N VAL A 12 -32.30 -32.40 8.06
CA VAL A 12 -31.79 -31.54 6.98
C VAL A 12 -31.61 -30.09 7.46
N ILE A 13 -32.60 -29.53 8.17
CA ILE A 13 -32.50 -28.17 8.72
C ILE A 13 -31.34 -28.07 9.70
N ALA A 14 -31.15 -29.06 10.58
CA ALA A 14 -30.05 -29.08 11.53
C ALA A 14 -28.68 -29.07 10.82
N ILE A 15 -28.51 -29.89 9.78
CA ILE A 15 -27.26 -29.94 8.99
C ILE A 15 -27.01 -28.61 8.26
N ILE A 16 -28.03 -28.05 7.60
CA ILE A 16 -27.91 -26.76 6.89
C ILE A 16 -27.53 -25.64 7.86
N SER A 17 -28.08 -25.64 9.07
CA SER A 17 -27.78 -24.64 10.09
C SER A 17 -26.29 -24.64 10.46
N VAL A 18 -25.73 -25.83 10.73
CA VAL A 18 -24.33 -26.00 11.10
C VAL A 18 -23.41 -25.61 9.94
N LEU A 19 -23.71 -26.07 8.73
CA LEU A 19 -22.95 -25.70 7.53
C LEU A 19 -22.99 -24.20 7.26
N SER A 20 -24.14 -23.54 7.48
CA SER A 20 -24.29 -22.11 7.25
C SER A 20 -23.41 -21.28 8.18
N VAL A 21 -23.35 -21.63 9.47
CA VAL A 21 -22.50 -20.93 10.44
C VAL A 21 -21.02 -21.04 10.07
N MET A 22 -20.56 -22.24 9.69
CA MET A 22 -19.17 -22.44 9.23
C MET A 22 -18.87 -21.68 7.93
N GLY A 23 -19.84 -21.66 7.01
CA GLY A 23 -19.72 -20.94 5.74
C GLY A 23 -19.53 -19.44 5.93
N VAL A 24 -20.30 -18.81 6.83
CA VAL A 24 -20.19 -17.37 7.10
C VAL A 24 -18.82 -16.99 7.63
N ASN A 25 -18.29 -17.74 8.62
CA ASN A 25 -16.96 -17.46 9.18
C ASN A 25 -15.86 -17.59 8.12
N THR A 26 -15.97 -18.60 7.24
CA THR A 26 -15.01 -18.82 6.15
C THR A 26 -15.02 -17.65 5.16
N ILE A 27 -16.20 -17.19 4.74
CA ILE A 27 -16.34 -16.07 3.81
C ILE A 27 -15.80 -14.77 4.42
N ASN A 28 -16.07 -14.52 5.70
CA ASN A 28 -15.58 -13.33 6.38
C ASN A 28 -14.05 -13.31 6.45
N ASN A 29 -13.43 -14.43 6.82
CA ASN A 29 -11.97 -14.55 6.82
C ASN A 29 -11.39 -14.37 5.41
N PHE A 30 -11.99 -14.97 4.39
CA PHE A 30 -11.55 -14.80 3.00
C PHE A 30 -11.60 -13.33 2.55
N ARG A 31 -12.67 -12.59 2.89
CA ARG A 31 -12.79 -11.16 2.57
C ARG A 31 -11.71 -10.33 3.25
N LYS A 32 -11.37 -10.64 4.50
CA LYS A 32 -10.29 -9.96 5.23
C LYS A 32 -8.94 -10.19 4.55
N GLU A 33 -8.62 -11.45 4.24
CA GLU A 33 -7.39 -11.80 3.53
C GLU A 33 -7.29 -11.11 2.18
N ALA A 34 -8.37 -11.12 1.38
CA ALA A 34 -8.41 -10.44 0.10
C ALA A 34 -8.22 -8.92 0.24
N SER A 35 -8.77 -8.31 1.29
CA SER A 35 -8.57 -6.88 1.57
C SER A 35 -7.11 -6.56 1.90
N LEU A 36 -6.46 -7.39 2.71
CA LEU A 36 -5.05 -7.24 3.07
C LEU A 36 -4.13 -7.44 1.84
N ASP A 37 -4.43 -8.45 1.01
CA ASP A 37 -3.69 -8.70 -0.23
C ASP A 37 -3.82 -7.53 -1.20
N ASN A 38 -5.03 -6.97 -1.37
CA ASN A 38 -5.25 -5.81 -2.23
C ASN A 38 -4.48 -4.59 -1.71
N ALA A 39 -4.57 -4.29 -0.41
CA ALA A 39 -3.85 -3.17 0.20
C ALA A 39 -2.32 -3.29 0.04
N ALA A 40 -1.76 -4.49 0.24
CA ALA A 40 -0.34 -4.74 0.06
C ALA A 40 0.09 -4.57 -1.41
N ASN A 41 -0.70 -5.08 -2.36
CA ASN A 41 -0.41 -4.96 -3.78
C ASN A 41 -0.54 -3.53 -4.29
N GLU A 42 -1.53 -2.76 -3.83
CA GLU A 42 -1.69 -1.35 -4.14
C GLU A 42 -0.50 -0.52 -3.62
N MET A 43 -0.03 -0.81 -2.40
CA MET A 43 1.16 -0.17 -1.86
C MET A 43 2.40 -0.48 -2.69
N VAL A 44 2.61 -1.75 -3.05
CA VAL A 44 3.72 -2.17 -3.90
C VAL A 44 3.65 -1.51 -5.29
N SER A 45 2.44 -1.35 -5.84
CA SER A 45 2.23 -0.60 -7.07
C SER A 45 2.71 0.85 -6.92
N MET A 46 2.31 1.55 -5.85
CA MET A 46 2.73 2.92 -5.59
C MET A 46 4.23 3.04 -5.36
N ILE A 47 4.83 2.08 -4.64
CA ILE A 47 6.29 1.99 -4.46
C ILE A 47 7.01 1.90 -5.81
N ARG A 48 6.50 1.09 -6.74
CA ARG A 48 7.06 0.98 -8.11
C ARG A 48 6.90 2.28 -8.89
N VAL A 49 5.76 2.97 -8.74
CA VAL A 49 5.56 4.29 -9.34
C VAL A 49 6.57 5.28 -8.78
N ALA A 50 6.72 5.39 -7.46
CA ALA A 50 7.70 6.27 -6.82
C ALA A 50 9.12 6.01 -7.34
N ARG A 51 9.54 4.74 -7.38
CA ARG A 51 10.84 4.39 -7.94
C ARG A 51 10.99 4.82 -9.39
N SER A 52 10.01 4.51 -10.24
CA SER A 52 10.02 4.88 -11.66
C SER A 52 10.12 6.39 -11.86
N LYS A 53 9.31 7.16 -11.12
CA LYS A 53 9.32 8.63 -11.14
C LYS A 53 10.68 9.19 -10.73
N SER A 54 11.30 8.63 -9.69
CA SER A 54 12.64 9.04 -9.23
C SER A 54 13.73 8.72 -10.27
N MET A 55 13.69 7.53 -10.86
CA MET A 55 14.66 7.12 -11.88
C MET A 55 14.56 7.99 -13.14
N ASN A 56 13.34 8.36 -13.54
CA ASN A 56 13.09 9.20 -14.70
C ASN A 56 13.30 10.70 -14.41
N GLY A 57 13.41 11.10 -13.14
CA GLY A 57 13.48 12.50 -12.74
C GLY A 57 12.22 13.28 -13.15
N GLU A 58 11.04 12.65 -13.03
CA GLU A 58 9.79 13.26 -13.48
C GLU A 58 9.49 14.55 -12.72
N VAL A 59 9.17 15.62 -13.43
CA VAL A 59 8.75 16.90 -12.84
C VAL A 59 7.22 16.98 -12.78
N LEU A 60 6.67 17.71 -11.81
CA LEU A 60 5.22 17.89 -11.75
C LEU A 60 4.76 18.86 -12.84
N ILE A 61 3.49 18.75 -13.18
CA ILE A 61 2.80 19.70 -14.06
C ILE A 61 2.15 20.76 -13.16
N ASP A 62 2.34 22.02 -13.49
CA ASP A 62 1.77 23.14 -12.76
C ASP A 62 0.25 23.28 -12.99
N LEU A 63 -0.37 24.24 -12.31
CA LEU A 63 -1.81 24.52 -12.41
C LEU A 63 -2.28 24.95 -13.81
N TYR A 64 -1.35 25.29 -14.70
CA TYR A 64 -1.61 25.72 -16.08
C TYR A 64 -1.34 24.61 -17.10
N GLY A 65 -0.95 23.42 -16.65
CA GLY A 65 -0.67 22.29 -17.53
C GLY A 65 0.76 22.26 -18.08
N GLU A 66 1.65 23.12 -17.57
CA GLU A 66 3.04 23.20 -18.01
C GLU A 66 3.97 22.45 -17.06
N PRO A 67 4.98 21.72 -17.56
CA PRO A 67 5.99 21.12 -16.70
C PRO A 67 6.69 22.18 -15.85
N GLU A 68 6.93 21.88 -14.58
CA GLU A 68 7.77 22.73 -13.74
C GLU A 68 9.12 22.97 -14.43
N LYS A 69 9.52 24.24 -14.50
CA LYS A 69 10.75 24.61 -15.19
C LYS A 69 11.94 24.02 -14.43
N GLU A 70 12.85 23.40 -15.17
CA GLU A 70 14.09 22.85 -14.61
C GLU A 70 14.91 23.90 -13.84
N THR A 71 14.75 25.18 -14.17
CA THR A 71 15.36 26.34 -13.49
C THR A 71 14.92 26.51 -12.03
N VAL A 72 13.88 25.80 -11.59
CA VAL A 72 13.46 25.77 -10.18
C VAL A 72 14.40 24.89 -9.36
N PHE A 73 15.02 23.88 -9.98
CA PHE A 73 15.91 22.93 -9.32
C PHE A 73 17.37 23.38 -9.42
N SER A 74 18.19 23.02 -8.43
CA SER A 74 19.63 23.16 -8.59
C SER A 74 20.13 22.28 -9.75
N GLU A 75 21.31 22.58 -10.31
CA GLU A 75 21.88 21.82 -11.45
C GLU A 75 21.99 20.30 -11.19
N THR A 76 21.97 19.89 -9.92
CA THR A 76 22.01 18.48 -9.48
C THR A 76 20.68 18.00 -8.88
N GLY A 77 19.66 18.86 -8.77
CA GLY A 77 18.54 18.77 -7.82
C GLY A 77 17.19 18.32 -8.38
N LEU A 78 17.14 17.59 -9.50
CA LEU A 78 15.89 16.98 -9.96
C LEU A 78 15.27 16.09 -8.86
N PRO A 79 13.94 15.95 -8.83
CA PRO A 79 13.23 15.37 -7.69
C PRO A 79 13.51 13.88 -7.51
N GLU A 80 13.67 13.50 -6.25
CA GLU A 80 13.62 12.12 -5.79
C GLU A 80 12.25 11.81 -5.22
N TYR A 81 11.63 10.74 -5.70
CA TYR A 81 10.32 10.30 -5.25
C TYR A 81 10.43 9.20 -4.19
N GLY A 82 9.45 9.19 -3.31
CA GLY A 82 9.40 8.31 -2.15
C GLY A 82 7.98 8.07 -1.68
N ILE A 83 7.86 7.30 -0.61
CA ILE A 83 6.58 7.00 0.03
C ILE A 83 6.63 7.54 1.45
N GLU A 84 5.58 8.24 1.85
CA GLU A 84 5.28 8.50 3.26
C GLU A 84 4.18 7.54 3.71
N ILE A 85 4.44 6.86 4.82
CA ILE A 85 3.58 5.91 5.48
C ILE A 85 3.10 6.56 6.77
N PHE A 86 1.80 6.59 6.96
CA PHE A 86 1.15 7.06 8.16
C PHE A 86 0.18 5.98 8.65
N LEU A 87 -0.29 6.10 9.89
CA LEU A 87 -0.99 5.01 10.57
C LEU A 87 -2.09 4.33 9.75
N ASN A 88 -2.91 5.10 9.01
CA ASN A 88 -4.04 4.61 8.24
C ASN A 88 -3.87 4.71 6.72
N GLY A 89 -2.65 4.88 6.21
CA GLY A 89 -2.44 5.03 4.78
C GLY A 89 -1.02 5.33 4.35
N TYR A 90 -0.88 5.65 3.08
CA TYR A 90 0.38 6.12 2.51
C TYR A 90 0.12 7.13 1.40
N LYS A 91 1.14 7.91 1.07
CA LYS A 91 1.09 8.84 -0.05
C LYS A 91 2.44 8.94 -0.74
N LEU A 92 2.39 9.35 -2.00
CA LEU A 92 3.58 9.65 -2.77
C LEU A 92 4.13 11.00 -2.30
N ILE A 93 5.43 11.07 -2.08
CA ILE A 93 6.15 12.29 -1.73
C ILE A 93 7.31 12.49 -2.68
N ARG A 94 7.77 13.73 -2.81
CA ARG A 94 9.03 14.05 -3.48
C ARG A 94 9.93 14.90 -2.60
N ARG A 95 11.23 14.84 -2.86
CA ARG A 95 12.20 15.79 -2.32
C ARG A 95 13.09 16.33 -3.42
N TYR A 96 13.45 17.60 -3.33
CA TYR A 96 14.32 18.27 -4.30
C TYR A 96 15.05 19.45 -3.65
N ILE A 97 16.10 19.94 -4.30
CA ILE A 97 16.83 21.14 -3.90
C ILE A 97 16.52 22.22 -4.93
N LYS A 98 16.09 23.40 -4.48
CA LYS A 98 15.83 24.52 -5.39
C LYS A 98 17.14 25.20 -5.82
N ALA A 99 17.12 25.89 -6.96
CA ALA A 99 18.30 26.56 -7.51
C ALA A 99 18.98 27.54 -6.53
N ASP A 100 18.18 28.19 -5.69
CA ASP A 100 18.64 29.20 -4.73
C ASP A 100 18.71 28.68 -3.27
N GLU A 101 18.53 27.37 -3.05
CA GLU A 101 18.49 26.76 -1.73
C GLU A 101 19.58 25.68 -1.57
N GLU A 102 20.09 25.48 -0.35
CA GLU A 102 21.04 24.40 -0.03
C GLU A 102 20.38 23.19 0.63
N PHE A 103 19.10 23.30 0.99
CA PHE A 103 18.37 22.26 1.71
C PHE A 103 17.30 21.60 0.86
N TYR A 104 16.99 20.35 1.19
CA TYR A 104 15.88 19.64 0.56
C TYR A 104 14.54 20.24 0.99
N THR A 105 13.71 20.55 -0.01
CA THR A 105 12.27 20.74 0.16
C THR A 105 11.59 19.38 0.01
N LYS A 106 10.78 18.98 0.99
CA LYS A 106 9.83 17.84 0.88
C LYS A 106 8.48 18.39 0.45
N GLU A 107 7.86 17.74 -0.52
CA GLU A 107 6.54 18.09 -1.00
C GLU A 107 5.68 16.83 -1.17
N ASP A 108 4.41 16.99 -0.84
CA ASP A 108 3.41 15.95 -1.07
C ASP A 108 3.05 15.93 -2.55
N VAL A 109 3.10 14.75 -3.16
CA VAL A 109 2.45 14.56 -4.45
C VAL A 109 0.99 14.26 -4.14
N PRO A 110 0.02 15.00 -4.73
CA PRO A 110 -1.39 14.83 -4.40
C PRO A 110 -1.87 13.38 -4.47
N ASP A 111 -2.94 13.09 -3.71
CA ASP A 111 -3.65 11.80 -3.61
C ASP A 111 -2.99 10.72 -2.72
N GLY A 112 -3.30 10.77 -1.42
CA GLY A 112 -3.02 9.69 -0.48
C GLY A 112 -4.00 8.53 -0.61
N VAL A 113 -3.50 7.32 -0.35
CA VAL A 113 -4.30 6.10 -0.25
C VAL A 113 -4.56 5.81 1.21
N PHE A 114 -5.83 5.60 1.56
CA PHE A 114 -6.25 5.27 2.91
C PHE A 114 -6.68 3.80 2.97
N LEU A 115 -6.23 3.12 4.02
CA LEU A 115 -6.69 1.77 4.34
C LEU A 115 -8.13 1.81 4.85
N ASN A 116 -8.78 0.65 4.81
CA ASN A 116 -9.98 0.41 5.61
C ASN A 116 -9.63 0.60 7.10
N ASP A 117 -10.57 1.16 7.87
CA ASP A 117 -10.47 1.43 9.30
C ASP A 117 -10.09 0.22 10.16
N ASP A 118 -10.24 -1.00 9.63
CA ASP A 118 -9.83 -2.24 10.30
C ASP A 118 -8.31 -2.49 10.30
N TYR A 119 -7.53 -1.75 9.48
CA TYR A 119 -6.10 -1.99 9.29
C TYR A 119 -5.24 -0.76 9.59
N ILE A 120 -3.98 -1.00 9.93
CA ILE A 120 -2.95 0.05 10.11
C ILE A 120 -1.61 -0.35 9.50
N PHE A 121 -0.81 0.65 9.16
CA PHE A 121 0.60 0.48 8.79
C PHE A 121 1.52 0.61 10.00
N VAL A 122 2.56 -0.22 10.05
CA VAL A 122 3.66 -0.14 11.02
C VAL A 122 4.99 -0.55 10.36
N PRO A 123 6.08 0.24 10.47
CA PRO A 123 6.17 1.54 11.12
C PRO A 123 5.61 2.68 10.25
N GLU A 124 5.26 3.79 10.90
CA GLU A 124 5.08 5.08 10.22
C GLU A 124 6.45 5.67 9.87
N GLY A 125 6.51 6.46 8.81
CA GLY A 125 7.76 7.08 8.38
C GLY A 125 7.77 7.39 6.89
N TYR A 126 8.94 7.62 6.34
CA TYR A 126 9.09 7.85 4.91
C TYR A 126 10.45 7.37 4.41
N PHE A 127 10.51 7.06 3.13
CA PHE A 127 11.75 6.69 2.44
C PHE A 127 11.71 7.14 0.98
N TYR A 128 12.88 7.32 0.39
CA TYR A 128 13.05 7.82 -0.98
C TYR A 128 13.86 6.84 -1.82
N PHE A 129 13.66 6.90 -3.12
CA PHE A 129 14.48 6.20 -4.10
C PHE A 129 15.52 7.14 -4.68
N ALA A 130 16.77 6.68 -4.73
CA ALA A 130 17.85 7.39 -5.39
C ALA A 130 17.58 7.52 -6.90
N ARG A 131 17.95 8.66 -7.47
CA ARG A 131 17.87 8.88 -8.92
C ARG A 131 18.74 7.87 -9.68
N ILE A 132 18.32 7.56 -10.90
CA ILE A 132 19.02 6.68 -11.86
C ILE A 132 19.10 5.21 -11.41
N THR A 133 19.56 4.92 -10.20
CA THR A 133 19.68 3.56 -9.67
C THR A 133 18.33 3.02 -9.16
N GLY A 134 17.46 3.90 -8.66
CA GLY A 134 16.20 3.52 -8.03
C GLY A 134 16.39 2.69 -6.76
N THR A 135 17.56 2.77 -6.12
CA THR A 135 17.86 2.06 -4.88
C THR A 135 17.31 2.82 -3.68
N SER A 136 16.96 2.12 -2.60
CA SER A 136 16.58 2.71 -1.32
C SER A 136 17.26 1.96 -0.18
N SER A 137 17.19 2.47 1.04
CA SER A 137 17.45 1.64 2.22
C SER A 137 16.48 0.46 2.26
N SER A 138 16.89 -0.66 2.85
CA SER A 138 15.97 -1.77 3.10
C SER A 138 14.84 -1.32 4.03
N GLN A 139 13.61 -1.68 3.72
CA GLN A 139 12.41 -1.32 4.50
C GLN A 139 11.57 -2.58 4.75
N THR A 140 10.98 -2.67 5.93
CA THR A 140 9.98 -3.69 6.27
C THR A 140 8.76 -2.96 6.78
N ILE A 141 7.63 -3.18 6.12
CA ILE A 141 6.38 -2.46 6.35
C ILE A 141 5.29 -3.48 6.56
N ASN A 142 4.58 -3.36 7.68
CA ASN A 142 3.51 -4.26 8.05
C ASN A 142 2.15 -3.57 7.89
N ILE A 143 1.20 -4.27 7.27
CA ILE A 143 -0.22 -3.98 7.34
C ILE A 143 -0.82 -4.95 8.34
N ILE A 144 -1.39 -4.47 9.43
CA ILE A 144 -1.93 -5.32 10.50
C ILE A 144 -3.39 -5.00 10.79
N GLU A 145 -4.19 -6.04 11.06
CA GLU A 145 -5.56 -5.91 11.55
C GLU A 145 -5.58 -5.37 12.99
N LYS A 146 -6.39 -4.33 13.23
CA LYS A 146 -6.56 -3.75 14.57
C LYS A 146 -7.19 -4.78 15.50
N GLY A 147 -6.45 -5.21 16.52
CA GLY A 147 -6.91 -6.19 17.51
C GLY A 147 -7.07 -7.62 16.96
N GLY A 148 -6.62 -7.86 15.72
CA GLY A 148 -6.61 -9.16 15.08
C GLY A 148 -5.21 -9.78 15.06
N SER A 149 -5.10 -10.90 14.35
CA SER A 149 -3.83 -11.60 14.12
C SER A 149 -3.48 -11.74 12.64
N ALA A 150 -4.24 -11.11 11.75
CA ALA A 150 -3.98 -11.15 10.32
C ALA A 150 -3.15 -9.93 9.89
N GLY A 151 -2.12 -10.15 9.10
CA GLY A 151 -1.37 -9.07 8.48
C GLY A 151 -0.63 -9.45 7.20
N ARG A 152 0.05 -8.45 6.65
CA ARG A 152 0.99 -8.59 5.54
C ARG A 152 2.27 -7.86 5.87
N GLU A 153 3.39 -8.54 5.72
CA GLU A 153 4.71 -7.93 5.75
C GLU A 153 5.17 -7.66 4.32
N ILE A 154 5.58 -6.43 4.04
CA ILE A 154 6.14 -5.98 2.78
C ILE A 154 7.60 -5.64 3.04
N THR A 155 8.49 -6.45 2.50
CA THR A 155 9.94 -6.24 2.61
C THR A 155 10.49 -5.75 1.27
N ILE A 156 11.21 -4.63 1.31
CA ILE A 156 11.89 -4.00 0.19
C ILE A 156 13.38 -4.04 0.49
N SER A 157 14.16 -4.71 -0.33
CA SER A 157 15.63 -4.72 -0.23
C SER A 157 16.27 -3.55 -0.99
N GLU A 158 17.56 -3.32 -0.76
CA GLU A 158 18.31 -2.22 -1.41
C GLU A 158 18.34 -2.33 -2.94
N ASP A 159 18.37 -3.55 -3.48
CA ASP A 159 18.32 -3.86 -4.92
C ASP A 159 16.89 -3.85 -5.49
N PHE A 160 15.91 -3.40 -4.71
CA PHE A 160 14.50 -3.30 -5.07
C PHE A 160 13.81 -4.65 -5.33
N LYS A 161 14.26 -5.71 -4.67
CA LYS A 161 13.45 -6.92 -4.55
C LYS A 161 12.35 -6.66 -3.52
N ILE A 162 11.11 -6.91 -3.93
CA ILE A 162 9.93 -6.78 -3.06
C ILE A 162 9.39 -8.18 -2.77
N VAL A 163 9.17 -8.46 -1.49
CA VAL A 163 8.55 -9.69 -1.01
C VAL A 163 7.35 -9.31 -0.15
N ILE A 164 6.23 -10.02 -0.36
CA ILE A 164 5.03 -9.91 0.47
C ILE A 164 4.84 -11.24 1.18
N GLU A 165 4.79 -11.23 2.51
CA GLU A 165 4.55 -12.40 3.34
C GLU A 165 3.32 -12.21 4.21
N LYS A 166 2.66 -13.32 4.54
CA LYS A 166 1.56 -13.32 5.51
C LYS A 166 2.13 -13.48 6.91
N ILE A 167 1.63 -12.66 7.83
CA ILE A 167 1.97 -12.68 9.26
C ILE A 167 0.72 -12.76 10.12
#